data_AF-A0A954T834-F1
#
_entry.id   AF-A0A954T834-F1
#
_cell.length_a   1.000
_cell.length_b   1.000
_cell.length_c   1.000
_cell.angle_alpha   90.00
_cell.angle_beta   90.00
_cell.angle_gamma   90.00
#
_symmetry.space_group_name_H-M   'P 1'
#
loop_
_entity.id
_entity.type
_entity.pdbx_description
1 polymer ?
#
loop_
_entity_poly.entity_id
_entity_poly.type
_entity_poly.pdbx_seq_one_letter_code
_entity_poly.pdbx_strand_id
1 'polypeptide(L)'
;MQTPALLPDRERHRIPYHEVSSSSSKHPRASSAVTSASQVLVYVPPSAQAEVEGIDFSSADIVRSLPEAVDRLQSGRYQGVCVWGHAADSVRFLMESGGLLEELPEAVVLLDLDLHILWSTSQLAEFTGRTESLIGEKFYDAFGTPEILGPDFCPFHTAIGSGESAQSRLRVGEKAYFEVHAAPVMDDDVEDVLPDFLLVTVRDVSRDMAQRQKLSAIYQAGLELGDLQPQEVLEMSVDERVELLKSKILHYTQDLLEFDTVEIRLIEETTKSLEPLLAVGMQPDAEGRKLKAEATGNGVTGFVAATARSYLCEDTTTDPLYLEGAPNARSSLTVPLILHDECLGTFNVESPRPGAFTNNDLQFLELFSRE
;
A
#
# COMPACT_ATOMS: atom_id res chain seq x y z
N MET A 1 -24.36 -47.43 2.36
CA MET A 1 -25.71 -47.62 1.77
C MET A 1 -26.26 -46.25 1.44
N GLN A 2 -26.61 -46.05 0.16
CA GLN A 2 -27.37 -44.96 -0.46
C GLN A 2 -26.82 -43.51 -0.46
N THR A 3 -26.26 -43.16 -1.62
CA THR A 3 -26.05 -41.83 -2.21
C THR A 3 -27.26 -41.45 -3.09
N PRO A 4 -27.70 -40.18 -3.20
CA PRO A 4 -28.75 -39.78 -4.15
C PRO A 4 -28.21 -39.30 -5.51
N ALA A 5 -29.11 -39.35 -6.50
CA ALA A 5 -28.93 -39.36 -7.95
C ALA A 5 -28.49 -38.06 -8.66
N LEU A 6 -27.77 -38.26 -9.76
CA LEU A 6 -27.50 -37.36 -10.90
C LEU A 6 -28.60 -37.47 -11.96
N LEU A 7 -28.88 -36.39 -12.71
CA LEU A 7 -29.46 -36.38 -14.08
C LEU A 7 -29.06 -35.05 -14.80
N PRO A 8 -29.10 -34.94 -16.16
CA PRO A 8 -27.94 -34.51 -16.96
C PRO A 8 -28.22 -33.37 -17.98
N ASP A 9 -27.21 -33.12 -18.81
CA ASP A 9 -26.98 -32.04 -19.79
C ASP A 9 -27.53 -32.33 -21.22
N ARG A 10 -27.73 -31.24 -22.00
CA ARG A 10 -27.70 -31.06 -23.48
C ARG A 10 -28.94 -30.97 -24.41
N GLU A 11 -28.70 -30.12 -25.43
CA GLU A 11 -29.24 -29.96 -26.83
C GLU A 11 -30.37 -28.94 -27.06
N ARG A 12 -30.17 -27.78 -27.76
CA ARG A 12 -29.86 -27.43 -29.19
C ARG A 12 -30.94 -27.82 -30.21
N HIS A 13 -31.63 -26.84 -30.86
CA HIS A 13 -31.71 -26.62 -32.34
C HIS A 13 -32.82 -25.66 -32.87
N ARG A 14 -32.38 -24.70 -33.72
CA ARG A 14 -32.87 -24.25 -35.06
C ARG A 14 -34.33 -23.77 -35.35
N ILE A 15 -34.45 -22.47 -35.72
CA ILE A 15 -34.87 -21.82 -37.02
C ILE A 15 -36.04 -22.44 -37.84
N PRO A 16 -37.07 -21.67 -38.33
CA PRO A 16 -37.06 -21.11 -39.71
C PRO A 16 -37.79 -19.76 -40.00
N TYR A 17 -37.58 -19.34 -41.26
CA TYR A 17 -37.77 -18.08 -42.01
C TYR A 17 -39.14 -17.87 -42.70
N HIS A 18 -39.32 -16.66 -43.31
CA HIS A 18 -40.25 -16.20 -44.39
C HIS A 18 -41.69 -15.77 -43.97
N GLU A 19 -42.38 -14.75 -44.51
CA GLU A 19 -42.16 -13.68 -45.52
C GLU A 19 -43.42 -12.75 -45.56
N VAL A 20 -43.37 -11.66 -46.34
CA VAL A 20 -44.49 -10.89 -46.98
C VAL A 20 -44.84 -9.49 -46.43
N SER A 21 -45.19 -8.64 -47.41
CA SER A 21 -45.03 -7.21 -47.65
C SER A 21 -46.23 -6.27 -47.37
N SER A 22 -45.91 -4.98 -47.20
CA SER A 22 -46.58 -3.75 -47.67
C SER A 22 -48.07 -3.44 -47.35
N SER A 23 -48.35 -2.32 -46.65
CA SER A 23 -48.91 -1.08 -47.24
C SER A 23 -49.48 -0.05 -46.22
N SER A 24 -49.11 1.22 -46.47
CA SER A 24 -49.84 2.50 -46.29
C SER A 24 -50.37 3.02 -44.94
N SER A 25 -49.70 4.10 -44.51
CA SER A 25 -50.27 5.42 -44.16
C SER A 25 -50.58 5.79 -42.70
N LYS A 26 -50.22 7.06 -42.42
CA LYS A 26 -50.64 7.97 -41.34
C LYS A 26 -49.83 7.92 -40.03
N HIS A 27 -48.85 8.84 -39.95
CA HIS A 27 -48.45 9.45 -38.68
C HIS A 27 -49.67 10.11 -37.99
N PRO A 28 -49.76 10.08 -36.65
CA PRO A 28 -49.14 11.16 -35.88
C PRO A 28 -48.44 10.72 -34.57
N ARG A 29 -47.31 11.39 -34.29
CA ARG A 29 -46.72 11.73 -32.98
C ARG A 29 -46.64 10.64 -31.89
N ALA A 30 -45.41 10.22 -31.59
CA ALA A 30 -44.66 10.60 -30.37
C ALA A 30 -43.62 9.52 -30.04
N SER A 31 -42.39 9.97 -29.78
CA SER A 31 -41.37 9.29 -28.97
C SER A 31 -40.99 7.85 -29.35
N SER A 32 -39.86 7.70 -30.03
CA SER A 32 -38.98 6.55 -29.80
C SER A 32 -37.55 6.91 -30.15
N ALA A 33 -36.69 6.77 -29.14
CA ALA A 33 -35.25 6.95 -29.15
C ALA A 33 -34.59 6.59 -30.48
N VAL A 34 -33.96 7.58 -31.11
CA VAL A 34 -32.79 7.32 -31.95
C VAL A 34 -31.68 7.00 -30.96
N THR A 35 -31.34 5.72 -30.84
CA THR A 35 -30.04 5.27 -30.33
C THR A 35 -28.97 5.96 -31.17
N SER A 36 -28.49 7.12 -30.70
CA SER A 36 -27.40 7.83 -31.35
C SER A 36 -26.15 6.98 -31.18
N ALA A 37 -25.49 6.68 -32.30
CA ALA A 37 -24.17 6.06 -32.31
C ALA A 37 -23.30 6.71 -31.21
N SER A 38 -22.69 5.89 -30.37
CA SER A 38 -21.70 6.35 -29.41
C SER A 38 -20.54 6.95 -30.21
N GLN A 39 -20.54 8.28 -30.34
CA GLN A 39 -19.54 8.97 -31.13
C GLN A 39 -18.23 9.01 -30.34
N VAL A 40 -17.12 8.76 -31.03
CA VAL A 40 -15.77 8.96 -30.52
C VAL A 40 -15.34 10.37 -30.91
N LEU A 41 -14.69 11.09 -29.99
CA LEU A 41 -14.08 12.38 -30.28
C LEU A 41 -12.69 12.13 -30.84
N VAL A 42 -12.33 12.77 -31.95
CA VAL A 42 -10.98 12.68 -32.51
C VAL A 42 -10.32 14.04 -32.39
N TYR A 43 -9.23 14.10 -31.64
CA TYR A 43 -8.36 15.26 -31.69
C TYR A 43 -7.24 15.00 -32.70
N VAL A 44 -7.05 15.98 -33.58
CA VAL A 44 -5.92 16.00 -34.51
C VAL A 44 -5.04 17.20 -34.15
N PRO A 45 -3.78 16.99 -33.72
CA PRO A 45 -2.88 18.08 -33.41
C PRO A 45 -2.59 18.90 -34.69
N PRO A 46 -2.34 20.22 -34.56
CA PRO A 46 -2.03 21.07 -35.70
C PRO A 46 -0.86 20.57 -36.55
N SER A 47 0.11 19.90 -35.94
CA SER A 47 1.26 19.25 -36.60
C SER A 47 0.86 18.11 -37.54
N ALA A 48 -0.20 17.36 -37.21
CA ALA A 48 -0.67 16.21 -37.98
C ALA A 48 -1.81 16.55 -38.96
N GLN A 49 -2.21 17.83 -39.08
CA GLN A 49 -3.35 18.22 -39.94
C GLN A 49 -3.14 17.87 -41.42
N ALA A 50 -1.91 17.89 -41.92
CA ALA A 50 -1.59 17.53 -43.30
C ALA A 50 -1.68 16.01 -43.57
N GLU A 51 -1.48 15.17 -42.54
CA GLU A 51 -1.53 13.71 -42.65
C GLU A 51 -2.97 13.17 -42.66
N VAL A 52 -3.90 14.01 -42.24
CA VAL A 52 -5.31 13.68 -42.08
C VAL A 52 -6.15 14.16 -43.28
N GLU A 53 -5.55 14.86 -44.24
CA GLU A 53 -6.19 15.25 -45.51
C GLU A 53 -6.52 14.01 -46.36
N GLY A 54 -7.77 13.53 -46.24
CA GLY A 54 -8.30 12.41 -47.02
C GLY A 54 -8.87 11.26 -46.21
N ILE A 55 -8.75 11.29 -44.88
CA ILE A 55 -9.35 10.30 -43.98
C ILE A 55 -10.80 10.72 -43.66
N ASP A 56 -11.75 9.80 -43.83
CA ASP A 56 -13.16 10.07 -43.55
C ASP A 56 -13.50 9.85 -42.07
N PHE A 57 -13.68 10.94 -41.33
CA PHE A 57 -14.17 10.94 -39.94
C PHE A 57 -15.69 11.11 -39.85
N SER A 58 -16.47 10.76 -40.87
CA SER A 58 -17.93 10.93 -40.89
C SER A 58 -18.68 10.29 -39.69
N SER A 59 -18.02 9.37 -38.96
CA SER A 59 -18.54 8.74 -37.74
C SER A 59 -17.97 9.29 -36.43
N ALA A 60 -17.04 10.24 -36.48
CA ALA A 60 -16.36 10.82 -35.33
C ALA A 60 -16.48 12.35 -35.32
N ASP A 61 -16.57 12.92 -34.11
CA ASP A 61 -16.60 14.37 -33.96
C ASP A 61 -15.16 14.87 -33.81
N ILE A 62 -14.69 15.66 -34.77
CA ILE A 62 -13.35 16.25 -34.71
C ILE A 62 -13.38 17.46 -33.78
N VAL A 63 -12.47 17.47 -32.82
CA VAL A 63 -12.24 18.59 -31.92
C VAL A 63 -10.92 19.27 -32.28
N ARG A 64 -10.91 20.59 -32.17
CA ARG A 64 -9.74 21.41 -32.54
C ARG A 64 -8.81 21.65 -31.35
N SER A 65 -9.26 21.26 -30.16
CA SER A 65 -8.49 21.32 -28.93
C SER A 65 -8.93 20.20 -28.00
N LEU A 66 -8.04 19.77 -27.12
CA LEU A 66 -8.34 18.73 -26.16
C LEU A 66 -9.11 19.17 -24.90
N PRO A 67 -9.03 20.43 -24.42
CA PRO A 67 -10.00 20.94 -23.46
C PRO A 67 -11.45 20.87 -23.96
N GLU A 68 -11.67 21.14 -25.26
CA GLU A 68 -12.96 20.91 -25.91
C GLU A 68 -13.32 19.42 -25.92
N ALA A 69 -12.35 18.52 -26.10
CA ALA A 69 -12.56 17.08 -26.03
C ALA A 69 -13.00 16.60 -24.64
N VAL A 70 -12.34 17.09 -23.59
CA VAL A 70 -12.64 16.74 -22.19
C VAL A 70 -14.00 17.31 -21.76
N ASP A 71 -14.31 18.56 -22.08
CA ASP A 71 -15.63 19.16 -21.79
C ASP A 71 -16.75 18.38 -22.50
N ARG A 72 -16.52 17.97 -23.75
CA ARG A 72 -17.48 17.17 -24.51
C ARG A 72 -17.59 15.74 -23.98
N LEU A 73 -16.50 15.12 -23.50
CA LEU A 73 -16.57 13.82 -22.79
C LEU A 73 -17.45 13.92 -21.54
N GLN A 74 -17.28 14.98 -20.75
CA GLN A 74 -18.03 15.19 -19.50
C GLN A 74 -19.54 15.38 -19.74
N SER A 75 -19.95 15.74 -20.97
CA SER A 75 -21.37 15.78 -21.35
C SER A 75 -22.06 14.41 -21.37
N GLY A 76 -21.30 13.31 -21.28
CA GLY A 76 -21.83 11.93 -21.29
C GLY A 76 -22.29 11.43 -22.66
N ARG A 77 -22.13 12.23 -23.71
CA ARG A 77 -22.52 11.91 -25.10
C ARG A 77 -21.47 11.07 -25.84
N TYR A 78 -20.22 11.07 -25.38
CA TYR A 78 -19.07 10.42 -26.03
C TYR A 78 -18.48 9.37 -25.09
N GLN A 79 -18.02 8.24 -25.64
CA GLN A 79 -17.46 7.13 -24.86
C GLN A 79 -15.94 7.21 -24.70
N GLY A 80 -15.26 8.04 -25.48
CA GLY A 80 -13.80 8.16 -25.46
C GLY A 80 -13.30 9.25 -26.40
N VAL A 81 -12.05 9.65 -26.18
CA VAL A 81 -11.28 10.53 -27.06
C VAL A 81 -10.15 9.72 -27.66
N CYS A 82 -10.06 9.75 -28.98
CA CYS A 82 -8.92 9.26 -29.75
C CYS A 82 -8.03 10.45 -30.06
N VAL A 83 -6.77 10.38 -29.64
CA VAL A 83 -5.73 11.36 -29.98
C VAL A 83 -5.00 10.81 -31.19
N TRP A 84 -5.02 11.57 -32.29
CA TRP A 84 -4.32 11.22 -33.52
C TRP A 84 -2.90 11.78 -33.48
N GLY A 85 -1.87 10.98 -33.82
CA GLY A 85 -0.46 11.39 -33.80
C GLY A 85 0.42 10.43 -32.98
N HIS A 86 1.75 10.63 -33.03
CA HIS A 86 2.75 9.75 -32.41
C HIS A 86 2.64 9.70 -30.87
N ALA A 87 3.15 8.64 -30.25
CA ALA A 87 3.15 8.44 -28.80
C ALA A 87 3.81 9.61 -28.04
N ALA A 88 4.89 10.19 -28.59
CA ALA A 88 5.58 11.36 -28.04
C ALA A 88 4.68 12.62 -28.01
N ASP A 89 3.86 12.82 -29.05
CA ASP A 89 2.90 13.93 -29.10
C ASP A 89 1.75 13.72 -28.11
N SER A 90 1.36 12.47 -27.86
CA SER A 90 0.33 12.11 -26.88
C SER A 90 0.80 12.30 -25.42
N VAL A 91 2.09 12.03 -25.13
CA VAL A 91 2.72 12.28 -23.81
C VAL A 91 2.89 13.77 -23.56
N ARG A 92 3.46 14.51 -24.53
CA ARG A 92 3.57 15.97 -24.45
C ARG A 92 2.21 16.64 -24.31
N PHE A 93 1.19 16.07 -24.95
CA PHE A 93 -0.19 16.49 -24.81
C PHE A 93 -0.79 16.22 -23.41
N LEU A 94 -0.60 15.02 -22.82
CA LEU A 94 -1.02 14.73 -21.43
C LEU A 94 -0.35 15.69 -20.42
N MET A 95 0.89 16.11 -20.72
CA MET A 95 1.62 17.11 -19.93
C MET A 95 1.08 18.54 -20.08
N GLU A 96 0.60 18.91 -21.28
CA GLU A 96 0.04 20.24 -21.58
C GLU A 96 -1.44 20.38 -21.18
N SER A 97 -2.17 19.28 -20.97
CA SER A 97 -3.63 19.26 -20.72
C SER A 97 -4.08 19.10 -19.27
N GLY A 98 -3.15 19.02 -18.32
CA GLY A 98 -3.35 19.55 -16.97
C GLY A 98 -3.81 18.59 -15.87
N GLY A 99 -3.74 19.13 -14.65
CA GLY A 99 -4.50 18.81 -13.42
C GLY A 99 -4.56 17.37 -12.92
N LEU A 100 -4.91 16.41 -13.77
CA LEU A 100 -5.19 15.03 -13.37
C LEU A 100 -3.93 14.29 -12.90
N LEU A 101 -2.79 14.56 -13.53
CA LEU A 101 -1.50 14.01 -13.09
C LEU A 101 -1.05 14.63 -11.77
N GLU A 102 -1.49 15.85 -11.46
CA GLU A 102 -1.23 16.51 -10.16
C GLU A 102 -2.06 15.90 -9.02
N GLU A 103 -3.11 15.12 -9.32
CA GLU A 103 -3.88 14.38 -8.31
C GLU A 103 -3.27 13.00 -8.00
N LEU A 104 -2.27 12.55 -8.77
CA LEU A 104 -1.60 11.28 -8.50
C LEU A 104 -0.69 11.40 -7.27
N PRO A 105 -0.65 10.36 -6.41
CA PRO A 105 0.26 10.33 -5.27
C PRO A 105 1.72 10.07 -5.69
N GLU A 106 1.94 9.66 -6.94
CA GLU A 106 3.26 9.43 -7.53
C GLU A 106 3.69 10.65 -8.33
N ALA A 107 4.98 10.98 -8.30
CA ALA A 107 5.53 11.97 -9.20
C ALA A 107 5.74 11.36 -10.58
N VAL A 108 5.31 12.06 -11.62
CA VAL A 108 5.59 11.68 -13.02
C VAL A 108 6.62 12.65 -13.57
N VAL A 109 7.64 12.12 -14.23
CA VAL A 109 8.80 12.88 -14.70
C VAL A 109 9.15 12.45 -16.12
N LEU A 110 9.43 13.41 -17.00
CA LEU A 110 9.98 13.16 -18.32
C LEU A 110 11.46 13.54 -18.33
N LEU A 111 12.31 12.61 -18.74
CA LEU A 111 13.75 12.83 -18.85
C LEU A 111 14.20 12.72 -20.31
N ASP A 112 15.24 13.49 -20.65
CA ASP A 112 16.08 13.19 -21.81
C ASP A 112 17.04 12.02 -21.51
N LEU A 113 17.81 11.60 -22.52
CA LEU A 113 18.80 10.52 -22.38
C LEU A 113 20.02 10.89 -21.54
N ASP A 114 20.25 12.18 -21.31
CA ASP A 114 21.28 12.70 -20.40
C ASP A 114 20.75 12.87 -18.95
N LEU A 115 19.50 12.43 -18.71
CA LEU A 115 18.79 12.42 -17.44
C LEU A 115 18.40 13.81 -16.93
N HIS A 116 18.35 14.82 -17.78
CA HIS A 116 17.79 16.12 -17.42
C HIS A 116 16.27 16.07 -17.39
N ILE A 117 15.69 16.71 -16.40
CA ILE A 117 14.25 16.82 -16.23
C ILE A 117 13.69 17.77 -17.28
N LEU A 118 12.89 17.25 -18.21
CA LEU A 118 12.19 18.06 -19.19
C LEU A 118 10.85 18.58 -18.65
N TRP A 119 10.21 17.76 -17.82
CA TRP A 119 8.94 18.05 -17.18
C TRP A 119 8.73 17.16 -15.95
N SER A 120 7.99 17.66 -14.95
CA SER A 120 7.57 16.87 -13.80
C SER A 120 6.28 17.40 -13.18
N THR A 121 5.51 16.54 -12.51
CA THR A 121 4.42 16.97 -11.62
C THR A 121 4.95 17.62 -10.33
N SER A 122 4.09 18.30 -9.56
CA SER A 122 4.51 19.01 -8.35
C SER A 122 5.01 18.09 -7.24
N GLN A 123 4.59 16.82 -7.23
CA GLN A 123 5.03 15.82 -6.25
C GLN A 123 6.56 15.63 -6.27
N LEU A 124 7.22 15.78 -7.43
CA LEU A 124 8.68 15.65 -7.50
C LEU A 124 9.39 16.71 -6.64
N ALA A 125 8.88 17.95 -6.69
CA ALA A 125 9.41 19.05 -5.90
C ALA A 125 9.18 18.80 -4.40
N GLU A 126 8.02 18.26 -4.01
CA GLU A 126 7.74 17.86 -2.64
C GLU A 126 8.68 16.76 -2.14
N PHE A 127 8.90 15.70 -2.93
CA PHE A 127 9.77 14.58 -2.58
C PHE A 127 11.24 14.98 -2.44
N THR A 128 11.69 15.96 -3.22
CA THR A 128 13.05 16.51 -3.16
C THR A 128 13.19 17.64 -2.13
N GLY A 129 12.08 18.12 -1.54
CA GLY A 129 12.06 19.27 -0.63
C GLY A 129 12.43 20.59 -1.30
N ARG A 130 12.25 20.71 -2.62
CA ARG A 130 12.61 21.88 -3.42
C ARG A 130 11.36 22.71 -3.72
N THR A 131 11.51 24.03 -3.75
CA THR A 131 10.43 24.98 -4.09
C THR A 131 10.63 25.65 -5.45
N GLU A 132 11.79 25.42 -6.07
CA GLU A 132 12.15 25.93 -7.38
C GLU A 132 11.86 24.90 -8.47
N SER A 133 11.76 25.36 -9.71
CA SER A 133 11.61 24.48 -10.88
C SER A 133 12.83 23.57 -11.01
N LEU A 134 12.59 22.27 -11.13
CA LEU A 134 13.63 21.25 -11.35
C LEU A 134 13.94 21.02 -12.85
N ILE A 135 13.21 21.69 -13.75
CA ILE A 135 13.39 21.55 -15.20
C ILE A 135 14.83 21.94 -15.59
N GLY A 136 15.49 21.05 -16.32
CA GLY A 136 16.89 21.16 -16.76
C GLY A 136 17.91 20.65 -15.75
N GLU A 137 17.53 20.36 -14.51
CA GLU A 137 18.39 19.70 -13.52
C GLU A 137 18.48 18.20 -13.82
N LYS A 138 19.60 17.57 -13.47
CA LYS A 138 19.71 16.10 -13.56
C LYS A 138 18.87 15.45 -12.47
N PHE A 139 18.18 14.37 -12.81
CA PHE A 139 17.26 13.69 -11.88
C PHE A 139 17.90 13.35 -10.53
N TYR A 140 19.10 12.76 -10.52
CA TYR A 140 19.77 12.37 -9.27
C TYR A 140 20.27 13.57 -8.45
N ASP A 141 20.62 14.68 -9.11
CA ASP A 141 21.06 15.90 -8.43
C ASP A 141 19.88 16.56 -7.70
N ALA A 142 18.67 16.49 -8.27
CA ALA A 142 17.45 16.96 -7.63
C ALA A 142 17.18 16.27 -6.28
N PHE A 143 17.55 14.99 -6.15
CA PHE A 143 17.48 14.21 -4.89
C PHE A 143 18.72 14.34 -4.00
N GLY A 144 19.70 15.17 -4.35
CA GLY A 144 20.92 15.35 -3.57
C GLY A 144 21.81 14.11 -3.58
N THR A 145 22.00 13.46 -4.74
CA THR A 145 22.81 12.24 -4.92
C THR A 145 22.33 11.06 -4.06
N PRO A 146 21.15 10.49 -4.36
CA PRO A 146 20.61 9.37 -3.60
C PRO A 146 21.47 8.12 -3.75
N GLU A 147 21.40 7.25 -2.75
CA GLU A 147 21.96 5.90 -2.86
C GLU A 147 20.98 4.97 -3.57
N ILE A 148 21.47 4.21 -4.54
CA ILE A 148 20.66 3.28 -5.33
C ILE A 148 20.77 1.88 -4.73
N LEU A 149 19.65 1.33 -4.27
CA LEU A 149 19.59 0.05 -3.55
C LEU A 149 19.36 -1.17 -4.47
N GLY A 150 18.88 -0.95 -5.70
CA GLY A 150 18.53 -2.00 -6.66
C GLY A 150 17.02 -2.27 -6.77
N PRO A 151 16.60 -3.28 -7.56
CA PRO A 151 17.42 -4.34 -8.15
C PRO A 151 18.37 -3.87 -9.26
N ASP A 152 17.99 -2.83 -10.01
CA ASP A 152 18.87 -2.20 -10.99
C ASP A 152 19.66 -1.07 -10.35
N PHE A 153 21.00 -1.11 -10.42
CA PHE A 153 21.84 -0.04 -9.88
C PHE A 153 21.95 1.18 -10.81
N CYS A 154 21.44 1.07 -12.02
CA CYS A 154 21.38 2.14 -13.03
C CYS A 154 20.06 2.08 -13.81
N PRO A 155 18.88 2.22 -13.17
CA PRO A 155 17.59 1.92 -13.80
C PRO A 155 17.36 2.68 -15.11
N PHE A 156 17.75 3.96 -15.19
CA PHE A 156 17.58 4.74 -16.41
C PHE A 156 18.44 4.25 -17.57
N HIS A 157 19.72 3.96 -17.34
CA HIS A 157 20.59 3.42 -18.39
C HIS A 157 20.20 2.00 -18.78
N THR A 158 19.74 1.18 -17.82
CA THR A 158 19.16 -0.14 -18.11
C THR A 158 17.98 0.02 -19.05
N ALA A 159 17.03 0.90 -18.73
CA ALA A 159 15.84 1.11 -19.56
C ALA A 159 16.17 1.62 -20.97
N ILE A 160 17.11 2.56 -21.09
CA ILE A 160 17.60 3.06 -22.39
C ILE A 160 18.26 1.93 -23.20
N GLY A 161 19.12 1.14 -22.57
CA GLY A 161 19.92 0.12 -23.23
C GLY A 161 19.16 -1.16 -23.58
N SER A 162 18.16 -1.54 -22.78
CA SER A 162 17.33 -2.72 -23.04
C SER A 162 16.11 -2.43 -23.89
N GLY A 163 15.63 -1.18 -23.91
CA GLY A 163 14.32 -0.84 -24.48
C GLY A 163 13.14 -1.34 -23.63
N GLU A 164 13.40 -1.93 -22.46
CA GLU A 164 12.39 -2.39 -21.51
C GLU A 164 12.33 -1.49 -20.28
N SER A 165 11.24 -1.56 -19.53
CA SER A 165 11.16 -0.79 -18.29
C SER A 165 12.09 -1.36 -17.21
N ALA A 166 12.71 -0.48 -16.42
CA ALA A 166 13.57 -0.84 -15.29
C ALA A 166 13.08 -0.19 -14.00
N GLN A 167 13.44 -0.78 -12.85
CA GLN A 167 13.04 -0.25 -11.54
C GLN A 167 14.16 -0.31 -10.52
N SER A 168 14.18 0.66 -9.62
CA SER A 168 15.09 0.66 -8.49
C SER A 168 14.52 1.39 -7.30
N ARG A 169 15.14 1.21 -6.14
CA ARG A 169 14.85 2.00 -4.95
C ARG A 169 16.00 2.95 -4.67
N LEU A 170 15.62 4.18 -4.36
CA LEU A 170 16.51 5.25 -3.97
C LEU A 170 16.37 5.50 -2.48
N ARG A 171 17.48 5.66 -1.80
CA ARG A 171 17.54 6.14 -0.42
C ARG A 171 18.10 7.55 -0.38
N VAL A 172 17.36 8.44 0.28
CA VAL A 172 17.73 9.84 0.49
C VAL A 172 17.85 10.07 1.98
N GLY A 173 19.06 10.39 2.45
CA GLY A 173 19.34 10.46 3.89
C GLY A 173 19.08 9.13 4.61
N GLU A 174 18.59 9.19 5.84
CA GLU A 174 18.43 7.98 6.67
C GLU A 174 17.06 7.29 6.53
N LYS A 175 15.99 8.08 6.31
CA LYS A 175 14.61 7.61 6.46
C LYS A 175 13.71 7.78 5.23
N ALA A 176 14.19 8.45 4.18
CA ALA A 176 13.40 8.63 2.96
C ALA A 176 13.78 7.61 1.89
N TYR A 177 12.78 6.91 1.39
CA TYR A 177 12.91 5.87 0.37
C TYR A 177 11.92 6.12 -0.75
N PHE A 178 12.42 6.11 -1.98
CA PHE A 178 11.62 6.30 -3.18
C PHE A 178 11.78 5.12 -4.11
N GLU A 179 10.67 4.59 -4.61
CA GLU A 179 10.70 3.62 -5.70
C GLU A 179 10.61 4.39 -7.02
N VAL A 180 11.55 4.11 -7.92
CA VAL A 180 11.59 4.70 -9.26
C VAL A 180 11.34 3.61 -10.29
N HIS A 181 10.44 3.89 -11.22
CA HIS A 181 10.20 3.07 -12.40
C HIS A 181 10.48 3.92 -13.63
N ALA A 182 11.23 3.39 -14.57
CA ALA A 182 11.64 4.07 -15.78
C ALA A 182 11.21 3.25 -16.99
N ALA A 183 10.42 3.86 -17.86
CA ALA A 183 9.97 3.27 -19.11
C ALA A 183 10.51 4.10 -20.30
N PRO A 184 11.18 3.47 -21.27
CA PRO A 184 11.58 4.15 -22.49
C PRO A 184 10.36 4.46 -23.34
N VAL A 185 10.31 5.67 -23.90
CA VAL A 185 9.28 6.08 -24.86
C VAL A 185 9.89 5.99 -26.25
N MET A 186 9.41 5.01 -27.02
CA MET A 186 9.87 4.72 -28.39
C MET A 186 8.93 5.38 -29.40
N ASP A 187 9.46 5.72 -30.57
CA ASP A 187 8.65 6.01 -31.76
C ASP A 187 8.38 4.69 -32.51
N ASP A 188 7.13 4.46 -32.90
CA ASP A 188 6.58 3.12 -33.23
C ASP A 188 7.12 2.49 -34.54
N ASP A 189 8.08 3.12 -35.22
CA ASP A 189 8.41 2.78 -36.62
C ASP A 189 9.85 2.31 -36.90
N VAL A 190 10.73 2.16 -35.90
CA VAL A 190 12.13 1.74 -36.16
C VAL A 190 12.70 0.77 -35.10
N GLU A 191 12.98 -0.47 -35.50
CA GLU A 191 13.82 -1.40 -34.73
C GLU A 191 15.26 -0.84 -34.62
N ASP A 192 15.92 -1.03 -33.47
CA ASP A 192 17.30 -0.61 -33.16
C ASP A 192 17.56 0.91 -32.97
N VAL A 193 16.54 1.72 -32.68
CA VAL A 193 16.71 3.14 -32.33
C VAL A 193 16.62 3.35 -30.82
N LEU A 194 17.48 4.21 -30.26
CA LEU A 194 17.40 4.61 -28.86
C LEU A 194 16.08 5.36 -28.61
N PRO A 195 15.46 5.23 -27.43
CA PRO A 195 14.27 6.02 -27.10
C PRO A 195 14.57 7.52 -27.18
N ASP A 196 13.56 8.33 -27.47
CA ASP A 196 13.73 9.80 -27.45
C ASP A 196 13.71 10.33 -26.01
N PHE A 197 12.95 9.68 -25.13
CA PHE A 197 12.74 10.11 -23.75
C PHE A 197 12.55 8.91 -22.80
N LEU A 198 12.70 9.19 -21.52
CA LEU A 198 12.26 8.30 -20.45
C LEU A 198 11.05 8.89 -19.73
N LEU A 199 9.99 8.09 -19.60
CA LEU A 199 8.92 8.35 -18.65
C LEU A 199 9.29 7.68 -17.33
N VAL A 200 9.44 8.49 -16.28
CA VAL A 200 9.82 8.02 -14.95
C VAL A 200 8.68 8.30 -13.98
N THR A 201 8.29 7.30 -13.20
CA THR A 201 7.45 7.51 -12.02
C THR A 201 8.28 7.37 -10.75
N VAL A 202 7.95 8.19 -9.75
CA VAL A 202 8.59 8.17 -8.44
C VAL A 202 7.50 8.06 -7.39
N ARG A 203 7.66 7.11 -6.47
CA ARG A 203 6.72 6.89 -5.37
C ARG A 203 7.46 6.92 -4.04
N ASP A 204 6.94 7.67 -3.07
CA ASP A 204 7.40 7.59 -1.68
C ASP A 204 6.97 6.24 -1.07
N VAL A 205 7.95 5.41 -0.73
CA VAL A 205 7.76 4.10 -0.09
C VAL A 205 8.37 4.06 1.31
N SER A 206 8.67 5.23 1.90
CA SER A 206 9.33 5.34 3.21
C SER A 206 8.54 4.66 4.32
N ARG A 207 7.21 4.82 4.32
CA ARG A 207 6.32 4.18 5.31
C ARG A 207 6.31 2.66 5.16
N ASP A 208 6.18 2.17 3.93
CA ASP A 208 6.19 0.74 3.63
C ASP A 208 7.54 0.11 4.01
N MET A 209 8.65 0.80 3.73
CA MET A 209 10.00 0.38 4.08
C MET A 209 10.20 0.30 5.60
N ALA A 210 9.78 1.34 6.34
CA ALA A 210 9.86 1.35 7.79
C ALA A 210 9.06 0.19 8.41
N GLN A 211 7.86 -0.10 7.89
CA GLN A 211 7.04 -1.23 8.35
C GLN A 211 7.69 -2.58 8.04
N ARG A 212 8.26 -2.76 6.83
CA ARG A 212 8.97 -4.00 6.46
C ARG A 212 10.23 -4.22 7.29
N GLN A 213 10.98 -3.17 7.59
CA GLN A 213 12.16 -3.24 8.45
C GLN A 213 11.77 -3.67 9.87
N LYS A 214 10.68 -3.11 10.43
CA LYS A 214 10.12 -3.57 11.71
C LYS A 214 9.77 -5.07 11.68
N LEU A 215 9.04 -5.54 10.65
CA LEU A 215 8.72 -6.97 10.47
C LEU A 215 9.99 -7.84 10.46
N SER A 216 10.97 -7.46 9.64
CA SER A 216 12.21 -8.24 9.50
C SER A 216 12.99 -8.32 10.80
N ALA A 217 13.08 -7.22 11.54
CA ALA A 217 13.79 -7.20 12.80
C ALA A 217 13.07 -8.01 13.89
N ILE A 218 11.73 -8.07 13.89
CA ILE A 218 10.98 -8.94 14.81
C ILE A 218 11.23 -10.40 14.47
N TYR A 219 11.20 -10.76 13.19
CA TYR A 219 11.51 -12.13 12.76
C TYR A 219 12.93 -12.53 13.16
N GLN A 220 13.91 -11.64 12.97
CA GLN A 220 15.28 -11.86 13.45
C GLN A 220 15.35 -11.96 14.97
N ALA A 221 14.60 -11.13 15.71
CA ALA A 221 14.51 -11.20 17.16
C ALA A 221 13.94 -12.54 17.66
N GLY A 222 12.88 -13.04 17.01
CA GLY A 222 12.32 -14.36 17.27
C GLY A 222 13.34 -15.47 17.02
N LEU A 223 14.09 -15.40 15.91
CA LEU A 223 15.18 -16.33 15.63
C LEU A 223 16.30 -16.27 16.70
N GLU A 224 16.74 -15.07 17.11
CA GLU A 224 17.77 -14.88 18.14
C GLU A 224 17.30 -15.32 19.55
N LEU A 225 16.00 -15.28 19.83
CA LEU A 225 15.41 -15.85 21.03
C LEU A 225 15.45 -17.39 20.99
N GLY A 226 15.17 -17.98 19.82
CA GLY A 226 15.22 -19.42 19.59
C GLY A 226 16.63 -20.03 19.49
N ASP A 227 17.64 -19.22 19.18
CA ASP A 227 19.02 -19.69 18.93
C ASP A 227 19.90 -19.82 20.18
N LEU A 228 19.31 -19.70 21.38
CA LEU A 228 20.00 -20.05 22.62
C LEU A 228 20.37 -21.54 22.57
N GLN A 229 21.67 -21.86 22.66
CA GLN A 229 22.10 -23.25 22.59
C GLN A 229 21.46 -24.02 23.75
N PRO A 230 20.83 -25.19 23.50
CA PRO A 230 20.15 -25.95 24.55
C PRO A 230 21.05 -26.23 25.76
N GLN A 231 22.36 -26.43 25.54
CA GLN A 231 23.35 -26.58 26.59
C GLN A 231 23.46 -25.36 27.50
N GLU A 232 23.50 -24.14 26.94
CA GLU A 232 23.64 -22.90 27.70
C GLU A 232 22.40 -22.66 28.59
N VAL A 233 21.21 -22.90 28.05
CA VAL A 233 19.93 -22.78 28.79
C VAL A 233 19.79 -23.84 29.88
N LEU A 234 20.35 -25.03 29.67
CA LEU A 234 20.32 -26.12 30.65
C LEU A 234 21.29 -25.90 31.82
N GLU A 235 22.39 -25.19 31.59
CA GLU A 235 23.37 -24.83 32.62
C GLU A 235 22.93 -23.63 33.47
N MET A 236 22.03 -22.80 32.94
CA MET A 236 21.44 -21.67 33.67
C MET A 236 20.43 -22.11 34.74
N SER A 237 20.46 -21.42 35.87
CA SER A 237 19.39 -21.47 36.86
C SER A 237 18.07 -20.95 36.29
N VAL A 238 16.96 -21.23 36.99
CA VAL A 238 15.65 -20.68 36.61
C VAL A 238 15.69 -19.15 36.62
N ASP A 239 16.29 -18.54 37.63
CA ASP A 239 16.36 -17.08 37.76
C ASP A 239 17.19 -16.45 36.64
N GLU A 240 18.33 -17.06 36.26
CA GLU A 240 19.16 -16.57 35.15
C GLU A 240 18.41 -16.63 33.82
N ARG A 241 17.64 -17.70 33.57
CA ARG A 241 16.82 -17.82 32.35
C ARG A 241 15.73 -16.77 32.30
N VAL A 242 15.09 -16.53 33.43
CA VAL A 242 14.05 -15.50 33.58
C VAL A 242 14.63 -14.10 33.33
N GLU A 243 15.79 -13.78 33.91
CA GLU A 243 16.44 -12.49 33.70
C GLU A 243 16.95 -12.30 32.27
N LEU A 244 17.51 -13.35 31.65
CA LEU A 244 17.89 -13.30 30.23
C LEU A 244 16.69 -13.02 29.33
N LEU A 245 15.58 -13.73 29.57
CA LEU A 245 14.35 -13.56 28.80
C LEU A 245 13.79 -12.15 28.96
N LYS A 246 13.72 -11.63 30.20
CA LYS A 246 13.32 -10.24 30.46
C LYS A 246 14.21 -9.25 29.72
N SER A 247 15.53 -9.42 29.80
CA SER A 247 16.48 -8.51 29.16
C SER A 247 16.31 -8.50 27.64
N LYS A 248 16.10 -9.65 27.01
CA LYS A 248 15.87 -9.73 25.56
C LYS A 248 14.53 -9.13 25.17
N ILE A 249 13.46 -9.45 25.89
CA ILE A 249 12.12 -8.88 25.65
C ILE A 249 12.17 -7.35 25.74
N LEU A 250 12.83 -6.80 26.75
CA LEU A 250 12.98 -5.35 26.90
C LEU A 250 13.77 -4.72 25.76
N HIS A 251 14.90 -5.31 25.38
CA HIS A 251 15.68 -4.83 24.24
C HIS A 251 14.82 -4.72 22.98
N TYR A 252 14.07 -5.75 22.61
CA TYR A 252 13.26 -5.70 21.40
C TYR A 252 12.04 -4.78 21.55
N THR A 253 11.37 -4.78 22.69
CA THR A 253 10.16 -3.95 22.84
C THR A 253 10.44 -2.46 22.95
N GLN A 254 11.58 -2.08 23.53
CA GLN A 254 12.00 -0.68 23.60
C GLN A 254 12.71 -0.23 22.33
N ASP A 255 13.71 -0.96 21.84
CA ASP A 255 14.55 -0.49 20.73
C ASP A 255 13.91 -0.73 19.37
N LEU A 256 13.08 -1.77 19.21
CA LEU A 256 12.47 -2.12 17.93
C LEU A 256 11.02 -1.68 17.80
N LEU A 257 10.23 -1.82 18.87
CA LEU A 257 8.81 -1.47 18.86
C LEU A 257 8.53 -0.07 19.42
N GLU A 258 9.52 0.59 20.02
CA GLU A 258 9.40 1.92 20.64
C GLU A 258 8.30 1.96 21.72
N PHE A 259 8.13 0.87 22.46
CA PHE A 259 7.15 0.77 23.54
C PHE A 259 7.78 1.17 24.87
N ASP A 260 7.38 2.33 25.38
CA ASP A 260 7.88 2.87 26.65
C ASP A 260 7.29 2.18 27.89
N THR A 261 6.13 1.53 27.75
CA THR A 261 5.45 0.81 28.82
C THR A 261 5.09 -0.60 28.39
N VAL A 262 5.57 -1.58 29.15
CA VAL A 262 5.44 -3.01 28.88
C VAL A 262 5.09 -3.75 30.17
N GLU A 263 4.13 -4.68 30.11
CA GLU A 263 3.83 -5.61 31.18
C GLU A 263 3.64 -7.03 30.62
N ILE A 264 4.29 -8.01 31.26
CA ILE A 264 4.05 -9.42 31.01
C ILE A 264 3.59 -10.08 32.30
N ARG A 265 2.48 -10.81 32.22
CA ARG A 265 1.98 -11.64 33.31
C ARG A 265 1.77 -13.08 32.86
N LEU A 266 2.14 -14.03 33.69
CA LEU A 266 1.95 -15.46 33.46
C LEU A 266 0.77 -15.99 34.27
N ILE A 267 0.07 -16.98 33.73
CA ILE A 267 -1.06 -17.62 34.37
C ILE A 267 -0.54 -18.74 35.28
N GLU A 268 -0.84 -18.63 36.58
CA GLU A 268 -0.68 -19.75 37.51
C GLU A 268 -1.82 -20.75 37.28
N GLU A 269 -1.50 -21.97 36.86
CA GLU A 269 -2.50 -22.94 36.36
C GLU A 269 -3.59 -23.27 37.37
N THR A 270 -3.23 -23.36 38.65
CA THR A 270 -4.11 -23.84 39.72
C THR A 270 -5.10 -22.77 40.18
N THR A 271 -4.60 -21.55 40.40
CA THR A 271 -5.37 -20.43 40.96
C THR A 271 -5.98 -19.56 39.87
N LYS A 272 -5.50 -19.70 38.63
CA LYS A 272 -5.73 -18.78 37.51
C LYS A 272 -5.34 -17.33 37.84
N SER A 273 -4.41 -17.12 38.79
CA SER A 273 -3.84 -15.80 39.05
C SER A 273 -2.86 -15.40 37.95
N LEU A 274 -2.80 -14.10 37.67
CA LEU A 274 -1.87 -13.51 36.72
C LEU A 274 -0.68 -12.94 37.49
N GLU A 275 0.41 -13.69 37.50
CA GLU A 275 1.65 -13.35 38.21
C GLU A 275 2.55 -12.46 37.34
N PRO A 276 3.02 -11.30 37.83
CA PRO A 276 3.92 -10.43 37.08
C PRO A 276 5.26 -11.13 36.78
N LEU A 277 5.63 -11.16 35.50
CA LEU A 277 6.97 -11.54 35.05
C LEU A 277 7.82 -10.29 34.78
N LEU A 278 7.24 -9.31 34.07
CA LEU A 278 7.91 -8.10 33.67
C LEU A 278 6.96 -6.91 33.81
N ALA A 279 7.45 -5.79 34.34
CA ALA A 279 6.71 -4.55 34.41
C ALA A 279 7.69 -3.38 34.24
N VAL A 280 7.55 -2.63 33.16
CA VAL A 280 8.36 -1.44 32.86
C VAL A 280 7.42 -0.30 32.48
N GLY A 281 7.62 0.87 33.09
CA GLY A 281 6.74 2.04 32.90
C GLY A 281 5.39 1.95 33.64
N MET A 282 5.09 0.80 34.26
CA MET A 282 3.86 0.57 35.02
C MET A 282 3.86 1.31 36.36
N GLN A 283 2.67 1.69 36.84
CA GLN A 283 2.53 2.22 38.20
C GLN A 283 2.68 1.08 39.24
N PRO A 284 3.26 1.34 40.43
CA PRO A 284 3.43 0.31 41.46
C PRO A 284 2.11 -0.37 41.89
N ASP A 285 1.02 0.40 41.95
CA ASP A 285 -0.30 -0.14 42.30
C ASP A 285 -0.88 -1.03 41.19
N ALA A 286 -0.53 -0.77 39.93
CA ALA A 286 -0.91 -1.61 38.80
C ALA A 286 -0.09 -2.90 38.80
N GLU A 287 1.23 -2.81 38.94
CA GLU A 287 2.14 -3.96 39.02
C GLU A 287 1.73 -4.92 40.14
N GLY A 288 1.45 -4.41 41.34
CA GLY A 288 1.01 -5.20 42.50
C GLY A 288 -0.47 -5.64 42.46
N ARG A 289 -1.24 -5.25 41.44
CA ARG A 289 -2.67 -5.56 41.34
C ARG A 289 -2.87 -7.06 41.17
N LYS A 290 -3.69 -7.66 42.03
CA LYS A 290 -4.06 -9.08 41.91
C LYS A 290 -5.12 -9.24 40.82
N LEU A 291 -4.71 -9.85 39.70
CA LEU A 291 -5.58 -10.15 38.57
C LEU A 291 -5.73 -11.66 38.40
N LYS A 292 -6.83 -12.06 37.77
CA LYS A 292 -7.09 -13.44 37.35
C LYS A 292 -7.41 -13.51 35.86
N ALA A 293 -7.19 -14.68 35.28
CA ALA A 293 -7.61 -15.01 33.92
C ALA A 293 -9.15 -15.19 33.86
N GLU A 294 -9.88 -14.09 34.00
CA GLU A 294 -11.35 -14.03 33.93
C GLU A 294 -11.78 -12.94 32.94
N ALA A 295 -12.79 -13.25 32.11
CA ALA A 295 -13.27 -12.36 31.05
C ALA A 295 -13.87 -11.03 31.54
N THR A 296 -14.16 -10.92 32.84
CA THR A 296 -14.79 -9.73 33.45
C THR A 296 -14.15 -9.41 34.79
N GLY A 297 -14.09 -8.13 35.15
CA GLY A 297 -13.65 -7.67 36.47
C GLY A 297 -12.12 -7.67 36.69
N ASN A 298 -11.33 -8.12 35.71
CA ASN A 298 -9.87 -8.21 35.79
C ASN A 298 -9.17 -7.41 34.67
N GLY A 299 -9.92 -6.50 34.06
CA GLY A 299 -9.48 -5.60 33.01
C GLY A 299 -9.15 -6.30 31.68
N VAL A 300 -8.51 -5.56 30.78
CA VAL A 300 -8.04 -6.05 29.48
C VAL A 300 -7.12 -7.27 29.66
N THR A 301 -6.16 -7.21 30.59
CA THR A 301 -5.24 -8.32 30.90
C THR A 301 -5.98 -9.61 31.27
N GLY A 302 -6.95 -9.54 32.18
CA GLY A 302 -7.76 -10.70 32.56
C GLY A 302 -8.62 -11.22 31.40
N PHE A 303 -9.18 -10.32 30.59
CA PHE A 303 -9.96 -10.66 29.41
C PHE A 303 -9.13 -11.42 28.37
N VAL A 304 -7.95 -10.92 28.01
CA VAL A 304 -7.07 -11.58 27.03
C VAL A 304 -6.62 -12.94 27.56
N ALA A 305 -6.20 -13.03 28.83
CA ALA A 305 -5.80 -14.28 29.46
C ALA A 305 -6.92 -15.34 29.46
N ALA A 306 -8.18 -14.93 29.68
CA ALA A 306 -9.31 -15.84 29.74
C ALA A 306 -9.79 -16.31 28.36
N THR A 307 -9.65 -15.46 27.34
CA THR A 307 -10.26 -15.69 26.02
C THR A 307 -9.25 -16.10 24.96
N ALA A 308 -7.95 -15.93 25.23
CA ALA A 308 -6.87 -16.03 24.25
C ALA A 308 -7.11 -15.14 23.02
N ARG A 309 -7.80 -14.01 23.20
CA ARG A 309 -8.08 -13.02 22.14
C ARG A 309 -7.38 -11.73 22.48
N SER A 310 -6.58 -11.26 21.54
CA SER A 310 -5.93 -9.95 21.63
C SER A 310 -6.96 -8.82 21.72
N TYR A 311 -6.54 -7.71 22.33
CA TYR A 311 -7.38 -6.55 22.57
C TYR A 311 -6.60 -5.27 22.26
N LEU A 312 -7.16 -4.45 21.37
CA LEU A 312 -6.63 -3.14 21.00
C LEU A 312 -7.56 -2.05 21.56
N CYS A 313 -7.08 -1.31 22.55
CA CYS A 313 -7.77 -0.20 23.18
C CYS A 313 -7.28 1.13 22.61
N GLU A 314 -8.08 1.76 21.76
CA GLU A 314 -7.72 3.03 21.10
C GLU A 314 -7.78 4.25 22.04
N ASP A 315 -8.75 4.28 22.99
CA ASP A 315 -8.84 5.30 24.05
C ASP A 315 -9.22 4.71 25.41
N THR A 316 -8.22 4.61 26.28
CA THR A 316 -8.33 4.10 27.65
C THR A 316 -9.30 4.87 28.54
N THR A 317 -9.59 6.14 28.21
CA THR A 317 -10.49 6.98 29.03
C THR A 317 -11.96 6.59 28.87
N THR A 318 -12.27 5.82 27.83
CA THR A 318 -13.64 5.41 27.50
C THR A 318 -13.85 3.90 27.51
N ASP A 319 -12.77 3.12 27.57
CA ASP A 319 -12.84 1.68 27.48
C ASP A 319 -13.26 1.04 28.83
N PRO A 320 -14.35 0.25 28.87
CA PRO A 320 -14.88 -0.31 30.11
C PRO A 320 -14.04 -1.46 30.69
N LEU A 321 -13.16 -2.07 29.89
CA LEU A 321 -12.22 -3.10 30.34
C LEU A 321 -10.87 -2.52 30.73
N TYR A 322 -10.58 -1.25 30.42
CA TYR A 322 -9.33 -0.66 30.79
C TYR A 322 -9.24 -0.43 32.31
N LEU A 323 -8.17 -0.95 32.91
CA LEU A 323 -7.77 -0.64 34.27
C LEU A 323 -6.43 0.05 34.18
N GLU A 324 -6.28 1.21 34.83
CA GLU A 324 -5.07 2.03 34.73
C GLU A 324 -3.81 1.21 35.04
N GLY A 325 -2.91 1.12 34.05
CA GLY A 325 -1.63 0.41 34.12
C GLY A 325 -0.45 1.36 34.25
N ALA A 326 -0.33 2.28 33.29
CA ALA A 326 0.74 3.28 33.21
C ALA A 326 0.23 4.71 33.42
N PRO A 327 1.09 5.64 33.89
CA PRO A 327 0.70 7.03 34.10
C PRO A 327 0.30 7.71 32.78
N ASN A 328 -0.92 8.26 32.76
CA ASN A 328 -1.50 8.94 31.60
C ASN A 328 -1.64 8.07 30.35
N ALA A 329 -1.68 6.74 30.46
CA ALA A 329 -1.93 5.89 29.31
C ALA A 329 -3.28 6.26 28.66
N ARG A 330 -3.24 6.47 27.34
CA ARG A 330 -4.34 6.86 26.46
C ARG A 330 -4.68 5.80 25.41
N SER A 331 -3.81 4.83 25.17
CA SER A 331 -4.12 3.62 24.40
C SER A 331 -3.38 2.43 24.97
N SER A 332 -3.89 1.22 24.74
CA SER A 332 -3.24 -0.03 25.12
C SER A 332 -3.41 -1.10 24.06
N LEU A 333 -2.45 -2.02 23.99
CA LEU A 333 -2.48 -3.21 23.15
C LEU A 333 -2.07 -4.41 23.99
N THR A 334 -2.94 -5.41 24.08
CA THR A 334 -2.69 -6.62 24.85
C THR A 334 -2.90 -7.86 23.98
N VAL A 335 -1.93 -8.76 23.95
CA VAL A 335 -1.99 -10.02 23.21
C VAL A 335 -1.72 -11.22 24.14
N PRO A 336 -2.23 -12.42 23.83
CA PRO A 336 -1.93 -13.61 24.62
C PRO A 336 -0.56 -14.18 24.27
N LEU A 337 0.14 -14.73 25.26
CA LEU A 337 1.31 -15.58 25.06
C LEU A 337 0.81 -17.02 24.86
N ILE A 338 1.00 -17.58 23.65
CA ILE A 338 0.43 -18.89 23.28
C ILE A 338 1.56 -19.90 23.06
N LEU A 339 1.50 -21.03 23.76
CA LEU A 339 2.38 -22.18 23.52
C LEU A 339 1.53 -23.44 23.36
N HIS A 340 1.71 -24.17 22.25
CA HIS A 340 0.97 -25.42 21.98
C HIS A 340 -0.56 -25.28 22.13
N ASP A 341 -1.13 -24.18 21.60
CA ASP A 341 -2.55 -23.81 21.70
C ASP A 341 -3.06 -23.47 23.12
N GLU A 342 -2.17 -23.37 24.11
CA GLU A 342 -2.50 -22.95 25.46
C GLU A 342 -2.03 -21.52 25.75
N CYS A 343 -2.88 -20.73 26.40
CA CYS A 343 -2.54 -19.39 26.84
C CYS A 343 -1.73 -19.48 28.14
N LEU A 344 -0.45 -19.12 28.07
CA LEU A 344 0.47 -19.09 29.20
C LEU A 344 0.40 -17.77 29.97
N GLY A 345 -0.08 -16.70 29.34
CA GLY A 345 -0.01 -15.37 29.91
C GLY A 345 -0.43 -14.29 28.92
N THR A 346 -0.09 -13.05 29.25
CA THR A 346 -0.41 -11.88 28.43
C THR A 346 0.79 -10.97 28.30
N PHE A 347 0.92 -10.37 27.11
CA PHE A 347 1.83 -9.29 26.80
C PHE A 347 1.00 -8.02 26.62
N ASN A 348 1.20 -7.02 27.48
CA ASN A 348 0.54 -5.72 27.42
C ASN A 348 1.53 -4.59 27.15
N VAL A 349 1.14 -3.65 26.31
CA VAL A 349 1.87 -2.39 26.07
C VAL A 349 0.92 -1.20 26.12
N GLU A 350 1.41 -0.07 26.62
CA GLU A 350 0.60 1.14 26.79
C GLU A 350 1.31 2.38 26.25
N SER A 351 0.54 3.37 25.82
CA SER A 351 1.05 4.64 25.31
C SER A 351 0.26 5.82 25.88
N PRO A 352 0.92 6.95 26.22
CA PRO A 352 0.23 8.19 26.60
C PRO A 352 -0.43 8.90 25.41
N ARG A 353 -0.20 8.42 24.18
CA ARG A 353 -0.85 8.95 22.97
C ARG A 353 -2.14 8.16 22.69
N PRO A 354 -3.27 8.84 22.41
CA PRO A 354 -4.49 8.15 21.97
C PRO A 354 -4.28 7.54 20.58
N GLY A 355 -4.82 6.35 20.33
CA GLY A 355 -4.70 5.64 19.05
C GLY A 355 -3.25 5.39 18.62
N ALA A 356 -2.33 5.16 19.57
CA ALA A 356 -0.91 5.00 19.26
C ALA A 356 -0.60 3.68 18.52
N PHE A 357 -1.44 2.66 18.74
CA PHE A 357 -1.27 1.33 18.17
C PHE A 357 -2.25 1.11 17.02
N THR A 358 -1.74 0.53 15.94
CA THR A 358 -2.49 0.18 14.74
C THR A 358 -2.75 -1.32 14.67
N ASN A 359 -3.59 -1.76 13.72
CA ASN A 359 -3.77 -3.19 13.44
C ASN A 359 -2.46 -3.88 13.02
N ASN A 360 -1.50 -3.13 12.47
CA ASN A 360 -0.18 -3.68 12.18
C ASN A 360 0.58 -3.95 13.48
N ASP A 361 0.57 -3.01 14.44
CA ASP A 361 1.17 -3.19 15.78
C ASP A 361 0.59 -4.39 16.53
N LEU A 362 -0.72 -4.62 16.39
CA LEU A 362 -1.38 -5.83 16.88
C LEU A 362 -0.79 -7.10 16.24
N GLN A 363 -0.76 -7.19 14.91
CA GLN A 363 -0.21 -8.35 14.21
C GLN A 363 1.27 -8.58 14.56
N PHE A 364 2.03 -7.49 14.73
CA PHE A 364 3.42 -7.52 15.14
C PHE A 364 3.60 -8.17 16.52
N LEU A 365 2.84 -7.70 17.51
CA LEU A 365 2.94 -8.20 18.87
C LEU A 365 2.40 -9.63 19.00
N GLU A 366 1.38 -9.99 18.23
CA GLU A 366 0.87 -11.36 18.13
C GLU A 366 1.92 -12.33 17.56
N LEU A 367 2.69 -11.91 16.55
CA LEU A 367 3.76 -12.73 15.98
C LEU A 367 4.88 -12.95 17.01
N PHE A 368 5.32 -11.87 17.67
CA PHE A 368 6.34 -11.94 18.72
C PHE A 368 5.93 -12.82 19.91
N SER A 369 4.63 -12.91 20.20
CA SER A 369 4.10 -13.66 21.34
C SER A 369 3.87 -15.16 21.08
N ARG A 370 4.09 -15.61 19.84
CA ARG A 370 3.91 -17.00 19.39
C ARG A 370 5.23 -17.74 19.15
N GLU A 371 6.29 -17.00 18.88
CA GLU A 371 7.67 -17.49 18.75
C GLU A 371 8.34 -17.53 20.14
#